data_AF-A0A4R9XB14-F1
#
_entry.id   AF-A0A4R9XB14-F1
#
_cell.length_a   1.000
_cell.length_b   1.000
_cell.length_c   1.000
_cell.angle_alpha   90.00
_cell.angle_beta   90.00
_cell.angle_gamma   90.00
#
_symmetry.space_group_name_H-M   'P 1'
#
loop_
_entity.id
_entity.type
_entity.pdbx_description
1 polymer ?
#
loop_
_entity_poly.entity_id
_entity_poly.type
_entity_poly.pdbx_seq_one_letter_code
_entity_poly.pdbx_strand_id
1 'polypeptide(L)'
;MLSASRGKSPAQLFRYLSAKWPAAFNPKAPRPLKIGIHHDIRVLDGELSDDELRRALLAYTRMAKYLARLDAAAARVDLDGKPAGVVSDADAATARALLCTRKDKQETKQTPEPRAEPQAPPKPKPKRTAVYKAKNTADSRTGIVIETKRRRSFRKPMASSQQPK
;
A
#
# COMPACT_ATOMS: atom_id res chain seq x y z
N MET A 1 6.77 10.60 -12.69
CA MET A 1 5.46 11.21 -13.01
C MET A 1 4.39 10.20 -12.64
N LEU A 2 3.58 10.43 -11.59
CA LEU A 2 2.49 9.51 -11.24
C LEU A 2 1.24 9.94 -12.01
N SER A 3 0.88 9.20 -13.06
CA SER A 3 -0.34 9.47 -13.83
C SER A 3 -1.53 8.93 -13.05
N ALA A 4 -2.21 9.82 -12.31
CA ALA A 4 -3.40 9.46 -11.55
C ALA A 4 -4.61 9.23 -12.48
N SER A 5 -4.63 8.11 -13.20
CA SER A 5 -5.80 7.69 -13.97
C SER A 5 -7.00 7.50 -13.02
N ARG A 6 -7.97 8.42 -13.06
CA ARG A 6 -9.23 8.36 -12.28
C ARG A 6 -10.26 7.40 -12.89
N GLY A 7 -9.83 6.31 -13.53
CA GLY A 7 -10.72 5.44 -14.31
C GLY A 7 -11.41 4.34 -13.50
N LYS A 8 -10.65 3.51 -12.77
CA LYS A 8 -11.19 2.32 -12.08
C LYS A 8 -10.65 2.18 -10.67
N SER A 9 -11.51 1.72 -9.76
CA SER A 9 -11.11 1.42 -8.38
C SER A 9 -10.16 0.19 -8.35
N PRO A 10 -9.25 0.09 -7.37
CA PRO A 10 -8.32 -1.04 -7.27
C PRO A 10 -9.05 -2.38 -7.13
N ALA A 11 -10.23 -2.40 -6.51
CA ALA A 11 -11.06 -3.59 -6.40
C ALA A 11 -11.63 -4.04 -7.76
N GLN A 12 -12.04 -3.10 -8.62
CA GLN A 12 -12.51 -3.42 -9.97
C GLN A 12 -11.37 -3.96 -10.84
N LEU A 13 -10.20 -3.34 -10.77
CA LEU A 13 -9.00 -3.80 -11.49
C LEU A 13 -8.59 -5.20 -11.06
N PHE A 14 -8.59 -5.46 -9.75
CA PHE A 14 -8.34 -6.80 -9.23
C PHE A 14 -9.38 -7.81 -9.71
N ARG A 15 -10.67 -7.47 -9.69
CA ARG A 15 -11.74 -8.35 -10.20
C ARG A 15 -11.49 -8.71 -11.67
N TYR A 16 -11.10 -7.75 -12.49
CA TYR A 16 -10.74 -7.96 -13.89
C TYR A 16 -9.57 -8.94 -14.03
N LEU A 17 -8.47 -8.71 -13.30
CA LEU A 17 -7.30 -9.60 -13.31
C LEU A 17 -7.66 -11.02 -12.83
N SER A 18 -8.48 -11.15 -11.79
CA SER A 18 -8.91 -12.46 -11.26
C SER A 18 -9.83 -13.22 -12.22
N ALA A 19 -10.60 -12.52 -13.05
CA ALA A 19 -11.44 -13.13 -14.06
C ALA A 19 -10.61 -13.65 -15.25
N LYS A 20 -9.56 -12.92 -15.64
CA LYS A 20 -8.65 -13.33 -16.74
C LYS A 20 -7.67 -14.41 -16.31
N TRP A 21 -7.06 -14.27 -15.14
CA TRP A 21 -6.04 -15.18 -14.62
C TRP A 21 -6.40 -15.70 -13.23
N PRO A 22 -7.40 -16.60 -13.14
CA PRO A 22 -7.85 -17.15 -11.85
C PRO A 22 -6.78 -18.01 -11.16
N ALA A 23 -5.81 -18.54 -11.91
CA ALA A 23 -4.71 -19.34 -11.37
C ALA A 23 -3.73 -18.52 -10.53
N ALA A 24 -3.41 -17.29 -10.96
CA ALA A 24 -2.49 -16.39 -10.27
C ALA A 24 -3.20 -15.48 -9.25
N PHE A 25 -4.34 -14.90 -9.65
CA PHE A 25 -5.06 -13.90 -8.86
C PHE A 25 -6.30 -14.53 -8.22
N ASN A 26 -6.16 -15.00 -6.98
CA ASN A 26 -7.26 -15.59 -6.23
C ASN A 26 -7.59 -14.75 -4.97
N PRO A 27 -8.81 -14.18 -4.86
CA PRO A 27 -9.19 -13.39 -3.68
C PRO A 27 -9.30 -14.19 -2.38
N LYS A 28 -9.62 -15.50 -2.49
CA LYS A 28 -9.80 -16.36 -1.31
C LYS A 28 -8.46 -16.86 -0.79
N ALA A 29 -7.60 -17.31 -1.70
CA ALA A 29 -6.31 -17.90 -1.40
C ALA A 29 -5.21 -17.23 -2.24
N PRO A 30 -4.75 -16.03 -1.83
CA PRO A 30 -3.71 -15.33 -2.59
C PRO A 30 -2.41 -16.14 -2.58
N ARG A 31 -1.78 -16.25 -3.75
CA ARG A 31 -0.50 -16.95 -3.93
C ARG A 31 0.63 -15.95 -4.21
N PRO A 32 1.88 -16.24 -3.81
CA PRO A 32 3.02 -15.38 -4.12
C PRO A 32 3.19 -15.24 -5.64
N LEU A 33 3.16 -14.02 -6.16
CA LEU A 33 3.28 -13.77 -7.59
C LEU A 33 4.74 -13.77 -8.04
N LYS A 34 4.97 -14.14 -9.30
CA LYS A 34 6.26 -13.99 -9.98
C LYS A 34 6.76 -12.54 -9.94
N ILE A 35 8.08 -12.38 -9.82
CA ILE A 35 8.74 -11.07 -9.96
C ILE A 35 8.63 -10.62 -11.41
N GLY A 36 8.18 -9.38 -11.64
CA GLY A 36 8.04 -8.87 -13.01
C GLY A 36 6.74 -9.27 -13.71
N ILE A 37 5.78 -9.87 -13.01
CA ILE A 37 4.50 -10.32 -13.60
C ILE A 37 3.71 -9.21 -14.32
N HIS A 38 3.98 -7.94 -13.99
CA HIS A 38 3.40 -6.79 -14.68
C HIS A 38 3.82 -6.70 -16.16
N HIS A 39 5.03 -7.16 -16.52
CA HIS A 39 5.48 -7.26 -17.90
C HIS A 39 4.70 -8.35 -18.65
N ASP A 40 4.56 -9.54 -18.05
CA ASP A 40 3.79 -10.64 -18.63
C ASP A 40 2.33 -10.23 -18.88
N ILE A 41 1.71 -9.57 -17.90
CA ILE A 41 0.35 -9.02 -18.03
C ILE A 41 0.29 -7.99 -19.17
N ARG A 42 1.29 -7.12 -19.29
CA ARG A 42 1.33 -6.07 -20.33
C ARG A 42 1.43 -6.64 -21.74
N VAL A 43 2.12 -7.76 -21.91
CA VAL A 43 2.26 -8.45 -23.20
C VAL A 43 0.94 -9.12 -23.59
N LEU A 44 0.22 -9.69 -22.63
CA LEU A 44 -1.03 -10.40 -22.87
C LEU A 44 -2.28 -9.49 -22.89
N ASP A 45 -2.22 -8.37 -22.18
CA ASP A 45 -3.34 -7.45 -21.97
C ASP A 45 -2.86 -5.99 -22.10
N GLY A 46 -3.26 -5.37 -23.20
CA GLY A 46 -3.03 -3.95 -23.48
C GLY A 46 -4.14 -3.03 -23.00
N GLU A 47 -5.21 -3.57 -22.42
CA GLU A 47 -6.41 -2.82 -22.03
C GLU A 47 -6.18 -1.96 -20.78
N LEU A 48 -5.28 -2.40 -19.88
CA LEU A 48 -4.95 -1.68 -18.66
C LEU A 48 -3.77 -0.72 -18.86
N SER A 49 -3.91 0.50 -18.34
CA SER A 49 -2.81 1.45 -18.24
C SER A 49 -1.80 0.99 -17.19
N ASP A 50 -0.54 1.38 -17.35
CA ASP A 50 0.55 1.02 -16.43
C ASP A 50 0.28 1.47 -14.98
N ASP A 51 -0.29 2.67 -14.78
CA ASP A 51 -0.73 3.14 -13.46
C ASP A 51 -1.93 2.38 -12.89
N GLU A 52 -2.82 1.84 -13.72
CA GLU A 52 -3.92 0.98 -13.27
C GLU A 52 -3.36 -0.36 -12.80
N LEU A 53 -2.49 -0.97 -13.60
CA LEU A 53 -1.85 -2.23 -13.27
C LEU A 53 -1.01 -2.12 -11.97
N ARG A 54 -0.20 -1.07 -11.84
CA ARG A 54 0.56 -0.82 -10.60
C ARG A 54 -0.34 -0.68 -9.39
N ARG A 55 -1.44 0.06 -9.48
CA ARG A 55 -2.39 0.22 -8.35
C ARG A 55 -3.07 -1.08 -7.97
N ALA A 56 -3.46 -1.89 -8.95
CA ALA A 56 -4.06 -3.20 -8.72
C ALA A 56 -3.09 -4.13 -7.98
N LEU A 57 -1.85 -4.22 -8.49
CA LEU A 57 -0.80 -5.04 -7.90
C LEU A 57 -0.42 -4.56 -6.49
N LEU A 58 -0.29 -3.24 -6.29
CA LEU A 58 0.02 -2.66 -4.98
C LEU A 58 -1.08 -2.94 -3.96
N ALA A 59 -2.36 -2.89 -4.36
CA ALA A 59 -3.46 -3.23 -3.48
C ALA A 59 -3.45 -4.72 -3.11
N TYR A 60 -3.15 -5.60 -4.07
CA TYR A 60 -3.11 -7.05 -3.87
C TYR A 60 -1.95 -7.47 -2.96
N THR A 61 -0.72 -7.01 -3.23
CA THR A 61 0.46 -7.38 -2.44
C THR A 61 0.42 -6.83 -1.01
N ARG A 62 -0.34 -5.76 -0.79
CA ARG A 62 -0.54 -5.17 0.55
C ARG A 62 -1.67 -5.81 1.34
N MET A 63 -2.46 -6.75 0.79
CA MET A 63 -3.48 -7.46 1.57
C MET A 63 -2.85 -8.31 2.67
N ALA A 64 -3.47 -8.33 3.85
CA ALA A 64 -2.99 -9.14 4.97
C ALA A 64 -2.93 -10.64 4.62
N LYS A 65 -3.92 -11.14 3.88
CA LYS A 65 -3.95 -12.53 3.40
C LYS A 65 -2.78 -12.86 2.46
N TYR A 66 -2.36 -11.91 1.62
CA TYR A 66 -1.23 -12.10 0.71
C TYR A 66 0.09 -12.17 1.47
N LEU A 67 0.31 -11.22 2.39
CA LEU A 67 1.51 -11.22 3.24
C LEU A 67 1.60 -12.47 4.12
N ALA A 68 0.47 -13.00 4.58
CA ALA A 68 0.43 -14.24 5.37
C ALA A 68 0.76 -15.50 4.56
N ARG A 69 0.81 -15.41 3.22
CA ARG A 69 1.19 -16.50 2.31
C ARG A 69 2.60 -16.32 1.73
N LEU A 70 3.26 -15.20 2.03
CA LEU A 70 4.64 -14.92 1.66
C LEU A 70 5.59 -15.58 2.68
N ASP A 71 5.69 -16.90 2.63
CA ASP A 71 6.67 -17.66 3.39
C ASP A 71 7.96 -17.88 2.61
N ALA A 72 9.07 -17.99 3.34
CA ALA A 72 10.36 -18.33 2.77
C ALA A 72 10.27 -19.69 2.06
N ALA A 73 10.93 -19.81 0.91
CA ALA A 73 10.88 -21.00 0.05
C ALA A 73 9.53 -21.32 -0.61
N ALA A 74 8.51 -20.44 -0.49
CA ALA A 74 7.27 -20.62 -1.23
C ALA A 74 7.50 -20.45 -2.74
N ALA A 75 6.91 -21.32 -3.55
CA ALA A 75 6.95 -21.21 -5.01
C ALA A 75 6.10 -20.01 -5.46
N ARG A 76 6.73 -19.11 -6.23
CA ARG A 76 6.02 -18.02 -6.91
C ARG A 76 5.26 -18.59 -8.10
N VAL A 77 4.05 -18.11 -8.34
CA VAL A 77 3.22 -18.53 -9.47
C VAL A 77 3.21 -17.46 -10.57
N ASP A 78 3.31 -17.92 -11.81
CA ASP A 78 3.05 -17.13 -13.02
C ASP A 78 1.53 -17.04 -13.30
N LEU A 79 1.15 -16.31 -14.35
CA LEU A 79 -0.23 -16.13 -14.83
C LEU A 79 -0.92 -17.44 -15.18
N ASP A 80 -0.17 -18.40 -15.74
CA ASP A 80 -0.64 -19.76 -16.03
C ASP A 80 -0.70 -20.68 -14.78
N GLY A 81 -0.31 -20.18 -13.61
CA GLY A 81 -0.21 -20.98 -12.39
C GLY A 81 1.04 -21.89 -12.31
N LYS A 82 1.97 -21.73 -13.26
CA LYS A 82 3.25 -22.45 -13.26
C LYS A 82 4.21 -21.85 -12.21
N PRO A 83 5.06 -22.67 -11.56
CA PRO A 83 6.08 -22.16 -10.66
C PRO A 83 7.11 -21.35 -11.44
N ALA A 84 7.31 -20.09 -11.05
CA ALA A 84 8.22 -19.15 -11.71
C ALA A 84 9.14 -18.48 -10.68
N GLY A 85 9.90 -19.32 -10.00
CA GLY A 85 10.87 -18.92 -8.98
C GLY A 85 10.36 -19.12 -7.55
N VAL A 86 11.17 -18.67 -6.61
CA VAL A 86 10.99 -18.92 -5.18
C VAL A 86 10.99 -17.59 -4.42
N VAL A 87 10.23 -17.52 -3.33
CA VAL A 87 10.26 -16.39 -2.41
C VAL A 87 11.58 -16.40 -1.62
N SER A 88 12.32 -15.29 -1.70
CA SER A 88 13.56 -15.10 -0.93
C SER A 88 13.25 -14.87 0.54
N ASP A 89 14.19 -15.23 1.42
CA ASP A 89 14.05 -15.03 2.86
C ASP A 89 13.81 -13.54 3.23
N ALA A 90 14.46 -12.62 2.50
CA ALA A 90 14.29 -11.18 2.69
C ALA A 90 12.85 -10.70 2.38
N ASP A 91 12.20 -11.26 1.36
CA ASP A 91 10.80 -10.95 1.03
C ASP A 91 9.86 -11.45 2.14
N ALA A 92 10.11 -12.67 2.64
CA ALA A 92 9.33 -13.26 3.72
C ALA A 92 9.49 -12.48 5.04
N ALA A 93 10.71 -12.07 5.38
CA ALA A 93 10.98 -11.23 6.55
C ALA A 93 10.25 -9.88 6.46
N THR A 94 10.27 -9.24 5.28
CA THR A 94 9.54 -7.99 5.04
C THR A 94 8.03 -8.18 5.19
N ALA A 95 7.48 -9.28 4.67
CA ALA A 95 6.06 -9.60 4.81
C ALA A 95 5.65 -9.80 6.27
N ARG A 96 6.47 -10.51 7.05
CA ARG A 96 6.27 -10.70 8.50
C ARG A 96 6.31 -9.37 9.25
N ALA A 97 7.26 -8.50 8.96
CA ALA A 97 7.33 -7.16 9.56
C ALA A 97 6.07 -6.33 9.26
N LEU A 98 5.61 -6.31 8.00
CA LEU A 98 4.40 -5.60 7.58
C LEU A 98 3.13 -6.13 8.25
N LEU A 99 3.06 -7.44 8.55
CA LEU A 99 1.97 -8.03 9.32
C LEU A 99 2.02 -7.57 10.78
N CYS A 100 3.19 -7.60 11.42
CA CYS A 100 3.35 -7.15 12.81
C CYS A 100 2.94 -5.68 12.98
N THR A 101 3.42 -4.77 12.12
CA THR A 101 3.05 -3.34 12.17
C THR A 101 1.55 -3.10 12.01
N ARG A 102 0.84 -4.00 11.30
CA ARG A 102 -0.61 -3.91 11.15
C ARG A 102 -1.37 -4.44 12.34
N LYS A 103 -0.90 -5.51 12.98
CA LYS A 103 -1.53 -6.07 14.19
C LYS A 103 -1.45 -5.07 15.35
N ASP A 104 -0.31 -4.43 15.54
CA ASP A 104 -0.09 -3.37 16.54
C ASP A 104 -1.09 -2.19 16.41
N LYS A 105 -1.33 -1.74 15.17
CA LYS A 105 -2.34 -0.70 14.87
C LYS A 105 -3.78 -1.13 15.10
N GLN A 106 -4.08 -2.43 15.02
CA GLN A 106 -5.41 -2.99 15.28
C GLN A 106 -5.65 -3.14 16.79
N GLU A 107 -4.62 -3.57 17.53
CA GLU A 107 -4.67 -3.81 18.97
C GLU A 107 -4.77 -2.49 19.78
N THR A 108 -4.07 -1.43 19.33
CA THR A 108 -4.22 -0.07 19.90
C THR A 108 -5.65 0.50 19.73
N LYS A 109 -6.48 -0.07 18.85
CA LYS A 109 -7.90 0.32 18.72
C LYS A 109 -8.87 -0.59 19.49
N GLN A 110 -8.39 -1.64 20.16
CA GLN A 110 -9.24 -2.67 20.78
C GLN A 110 -9.00 -2.93 22.29
N THR A 111 -8.24 -2.08 22.98
CA THR A 111 -8.12 -2.13 24.47
C THR A 111 -8.58 -0.79 25.05
N PRO A 112 -9.64 -0.78 25.89
CA PRO A 112 -9.52 -1.25 27.26
C PRO A 112 -10.41 -2.46 27.63
N GLU A 113 -9.80 -3.28 28.48
CA GLU A 113 -10.19 -4.50 29.20
C GLU A 113 -11.40 -4.32 30.17
N PRO A 114 -11.90 -5.34 30.91
CA PRO A 114 -12.68 -6.50 30.47
C PRO A 114 -13.99 -6.74 31.29
N ARG A 115 -14.67 -7.83 30.93
CA ARG A 115 -15.95 -8.41 31.35
C ARG A 115 -16.20 -8.65 32.86
N ALA A 116 -17.45 -8.41 33.29
CA ALA A 116 -18.17 -9.19 34.31
C ALA A 116 -19.62 -9.46 33.82
N GLU A 117 -20.15 -10.65 34.11
CA GLU A 117 -21.28 -11.34 33.43
C GLU A 117 -22.65 -11.14 34.16
N PRO A 118 -23.76 -11.84 33.82
CA PRO A 118 -24.84 -11.50 32.87
C PRO A 118 -26.24 -11.25 33.52
N GLN A 119 -27.07 -10.33 33.00
CA GLN A 119 -28.55 -10.42 33.10
C GLN A 119 -29.23 -9.76 31.88
N ALA A 120 -30.22 -10.43 31.28
CA ALA A 120 -31.00 -10.02 30.11
C ALA A 120 -32.35 -9.34 30.50
N PRO A 121 -33.25 -9.02 29.54
CA PRO A 121 -33.50 -7.74 28.82
C PRO A 121 -34.85 -7.07 29.28
N PRO A 122 -35.63 -6.18 28.58
CA PRO A 122 -35.50 -5.47 27.29
C PRO A 122 -35.97 -3.96 27.26
N LYS A 123 -35.99 -3.37 26.04
CA LYS A 123 -36.85 -2.26 25.50
C LYS A 123 -36.22 -0.82 25.38
N PRO A 124 -36.79 0.11 24.58
CA PRO A 124 -36.50 0.33 23.16
C PRO A 124 -36.04 1.78 22.84
N LYS A 125 -35.68 2.04 21.57
CA LYS A 125 -35.20 3.32 21.00
C LYS A 125 -36.13 4.52 21.29
N PRO A 126 -35.61 5.76 21.23
CA PRO A 126 -36.15 6.65 20.21
C PRO A 126 -35.10 7.45 19.42
N LYS A 127 -35.51 7.76 18.19
CA LYS A 127 -34.82 8.62 17.21
C LYS A 127 -34.82 10.07 17.70
N ARG A 128 -33.78 10.86 17.41
CA ARG A 128 -33.96 12.26 17.01
C ARG A 128 -32.78 12.80 16.21
N THR A 129 -33.16 13.33 15.06
CA THR A 129 -32.42 14.22 14.15
C THR A 129 -31.87 15.44 14.87
N ALA A 130 -30.66 15.86 14.52
CA ALA A 130 -30.33 17.28 14.49
C ALA A 130 -29.13 17.56 13.57
N VAL A 131 -29.43 18.31 12.53
CA VAL A 131 -28.48 19.10 11.73
C VAL A 131 -27.83 20.14 12.63
N TYR A 132 -26.50 20.26 12.59
CA TYR A 132 -25.81 21.50 12.96
C TYR A 132 -24.71 21.79 11.94
N LYS A 133 -24.88 22.94 11.29
CA LYS A 133 -23.92 23.61 10.42
C LYS A 133 -23.26 24.71 11.25
N ALA A 134 -21.94 24.67 11.43
CA ALA A 134 -21.11 25.86 11.72
C ALA A 134 -19.63 25.51 11.47
N LYS A 135 -19.01 25.90 10.35
CA LYS A 135 -18.08 27.06 10.23
C LYS A 135 -17.38 27.48 11.53
N ASN A 136 -16.06 27.30 11.59
CA ASN A 136 -15.19 28.39 12.03
C ASN A 136 -13.79 28.34 11.42
N THR A 137 -13.30 29.54 11.22
CA THR A 137 -12.10 30.00 10.54
C THR A 137 -10.90 30.02 11.49
N ALA A 138 -9.72 29.74 10.92
CA ALA A 138 -8.38 30.16 11.31
C ALA A 138 -7.76 29.70 12.65
N ASP A 139 -6.47 29.39 12.50
CA ASP A 139 -5.37 29.83 13.35
C ASP A 139 -4.60 28.76 14.15
N SER A 140 -3.49 28.36 13.53
CA SER A 140 -2.15 28.32 14.12
C SER A 140 -1.65 27.17 15.00
N ARG A 141 -0.39 26.82 14.68
CA ARG A 141 0.65 26.08 15.42
C ARG A 141 0.46 24.55 15.37
N THR A 142 1.41 23.76 14.89
CA THR A 142 2.85 23.83 15.19
C THR A 142 3.65 23.19 14.05
N GLY A 143 4.58 23.96 13.47
CA GLY A 143 5.60 23.44 12.56
C GLY A 143 6.65 22.67 13.34
N ILE A 144 6.93 21.43 12.91
CA ILE A 144 8.11 20.69 13.36
C ILE A 144 9.23 21.00 12.36
N VAL A 145 10.21 21.73 12.88
CA VAL A 145 11.54 21.98 12.33
C VAL A 145 12.32 20.66 12.31
N ILE A 146 12.80 20.23 11.14
CA ILE A 146 14.00 19.38 11.05
C ILE A 146 15.02 20.11 10.19
N GLU A 147 16.12 20.42 10.87
CA GLU A 147 17.27 21.20 10.45
C GLU A 147 18.01 20.59 9.26
N THR A 148 17.94 21.24 8.11
CA THR A 148 18.85 20.98 6.98
C THR A 148 20.11 21.82 7.15
N LYS A 149 21.17 21.19 7.66
CA LYS A 149 22.51 21.75 7.77
C LYS A 149 23.06 22.08 6.38
N ARG A 150 23.15 23.38 6.09
CA ARG A 150 23.85 23.97 4.95
C ARG A 150 25.32 23.55 4.94
N ARG A 151 25.82 23.07 3.79
CA ARG A 151 27.21 23.31 3.37
C ARG A 151 27.18 23.91 1.97
N ARG A 152 27.14 25.24 1.94
CA ARG A 152 27.33 26.05 0.73
C ARG A 152 28.80 26.47 0.72
N SER A 153 29.54 25.98 -0.26
CA SER A 153 30.90 26.40 -0.59
C SER A 153 31.07 26.07 -2.07
N PHE A 154 31.48 26.93 -2.98
CA PHE A 154 31.77 28.35 -2.99
C PHE A 154 31.74 28.67 -4.50
N ARG A 155 30.99 29.69 -4.93
CA ARG A 155 31.04 30.18 -6.31
C ARG A 155 32.48 30.64 -6.59
N LYS A 156 33.11 30.08 -7.62
CA LYS A 156 34.40 30.58 -8.14
C LYS A 156 34.17 31.94 -8.83
N PRO A 157 34.90 33.00 -8.46
CA PRO A 157 34.89 34.25 -9.22
C PRO A 157 35.86 34.15 -10.41
N MET A 158 35.42 34.67 -11.56
CA MET A 158 36.22 34.99 -12.73
C MET A 158 36.71 36.44 -12.61
N ALA A 159 38.02 36.68 -12.64
CA ALA A 159 38.62 37.94 -13.09
C ALA A 159 40.13 37.79 -13.36
N SER A 160 40.50 38.08 -14.62
CA SER A 160 41.74 38.59 -15.21
C SER A 160 43.10 38.43 -14.49
N SER A 161 44.10 37.93 -15.23
CA SER A 161 45.31 38.73 -15.50
C SER A 161 46.13 38.22 -16.68
N GLN A 162 46.91 39.14 -17.25
CA GLN A 162 47.53 39.17 -18.56
C GLN A 162 49.04 38.85 -18.50
N GLN A 163 49.56 38.14 -19.54
CA GLN A 163 50.94 38.09 -20.11
C GLN A 163 52.13 37.56 -19.24
N PRO A 164 53.34 37.27 -19.81
CA PRO A 164 53.85 37.38 -21.20
C PRO A 164 54.64 36.14 -21.74
N LYS A 165 54.86 36.08 -23.06
CA LYS A 165 56.19 35.92 -23.69
C LYS A 165 56.11 36.09 -25.21
#